data_AF-A0A379YJF4-F1
#
_entry.id   AF-A0A379YJF4-F1
#
_cell.length_a   1.000
_cell.length_b   1.000
_cell.length_c   1.000
_cell.angle_alpha   90.00
_cell.angle_beta   90.00
_cell.angle_gamma   90.00
#
_symmetry.space_group_name_H-M   'P 1'
#
loop_
_entity.id
_entity.type
_entity.pdbx_description
1 polymer ?
#
loop_
_entity_poly.entity_id
_entity_poly.type
_entity_poly.pdbx_seq_one_letter_code
_entity_poly.pdbx_strand_id
1 'polypeptide(L)'
;MSNFNPSRRRFIKSAVIAGVSVYLAPLYSRAYAALFEQKILQSPNWDPQAKRVRFRIDGRAKVMGQKVFARDIRAVDMPHWPQKQAHAFILRVTKADRLFEGVDLSLLGDDLQPDRLVTAEDLARDGLAFPAFYGDDMLLPSGKTPAYLGQAVAILIYHDFARFRFAKDRLKFREETIKYGAVTGPLERDPWGSFRYVRVGGRTAVRRRPLLQPEGHADLPGVDEKTPAGVAGRA
;
A
#
# COMPACT_ATOMS: atom_id res chain seq x y z
N MET A 1 42.45 35.52 10.40
CA MET A 1 42.48 34.04 10.36
C MET A 1 41.09 33.51 10.71
N SER A 2 40.47 32.72 9.83
CA SER A 2 39.10 32.23 10.00
C SER A 2 39.09 31.01 10.93
N ASN A 3 38.44 31.14 12.09
CA ASN A 3 38.26 30.04 13.05
C ASN A 3 37.25 29.04 12.49
N PHE A 4 37.75 27.95 11.90
CA PHE A 4 36.92 26.83 11.48
C PHE A 4 36.50 26.01 12.71
N ASN A 5 35.23 26.14 13.12
CA ASN A 5 34.63 25.32 14.17
C ASN A 5 33.67 24.28 13.55
N PRO A 6 34.09 23.01 13.37
CA PRO A 6 33.30 21.98 12.72
C PRO A 6 32.26 21.40 13.68
N SER A 7 31.10 22.04 13.79
CA SER A 7 29.94 21.40 14.42
C SER A 7 29.24 20.43 13.45
N ARG A 8 28.72 19.31 13.96
CA ARG A 8 27.92 18.32 13.19
C ARG A 8 26.83 18.98 12.34
N ARG A 9 26.17 20.01 12.88
CA ARG A 9 25.11 20.76 12.19
C ARG A 9 25.63 21.54 10.98
N ARG A 10 26.85 22.10 11.05
CA ARG A 10 27.46 22.87 9.95
C ARG A 10 27.96 21.93 8.85
N PHE A 11 28.50 20.77 9.21
CA PHE A 11 28.88 19.71 8.27
C PHE A 11 27.68 19.21 7.43
N ILE A 12 26.54 18.88 8.08
CA ILE A 12 25.33 18.42 7.37
C ILE A 12 24.78 19.51 6.43
N LYS A 13 24.77 20.78 6.85
CA LYS A 13 24.33 21.89 5.99
C LYS A 13 25.22 22.06 4.75
N SER A 14 26.54 21.95 4.92
CA SER A 14 27.49 22.04 3.81
C SER A 14 27.36 20.86 2.84
N ALA A 15 27.12 19.64 3.34
CA ALA A 15 26.92 18.45 2.50
C ALA A 15 25.64 18.54 1.64
N VAL A 16 24.56 19.15 2.15
CA VAL A 16 23.32 19.37 1.39
C VAL A 16 23.47 20.43 0.29
N ILE A 17 24.28 21.48 0.53
CA ILE A 17 24.55 22.53 -0.47
C ILE A 17 25.39 22.00 -1.65
N ALA A 18 26.25 21.01 -1.41
CA ALA A 18 27.13 20.42 -2.42
C ALA A 18 26.45 19.40 -3.36
N GLY A 19 25.14 19.15 -3.23
CA GLY A 19 24.35 18.36 -4.18
C GLY A 19 24.65 16.85 -4.24
N VAL A 20 25.67 16.35 -3.53
CA VAL A 20 26.02 14.93 -3.51
C VAL A 20 25.48 14.29 -2.24
N SER A 21 24.37 13.55 -2.37
CA SER A 21 23.89 12.64 -1.35
C SER A 21 24.19 11.20 -1.78
N VAL A 22 25.25 10.62 -1.22
CA VAL A 22 25.52 9.18 -1.37
C VAL A 22 24.85 8.46 -0.21
N TYR A 23 23.80 7.69 -0.54
CA TYR A 23 23.14 6.78 0.39
C TYR A 23 23.73 5.39 0.23
N LEU A 24 24.50 4.96 1.22
CA LEU A 24 24.97 3.58 1.35
C LEU A 24 24.01 2.83 2.28
N ALA A 25 23.14 2.00 1.70
CA ALA A 25 22.34 1.05 2.46
C ALA A 25 23.20 -0.17 2.79
N PRO A 26 23.26 -0.64 4.03
CA PRO A 26 23.90 -1.91 4.34
C PRO A 26 23.14 -3.06 3.67
N LEU A 27 23.86 -3.89 2.92
CA LEU A 27 23.34 -5.10 2.25
C LEU A 27 23.27 -6.34 3.17
N TYR A 28 23.30 -6.15 4.50
CA TYR A 28 23.30 -7.23 5.50
C TYR A 28 22.10 -7.17 6.45
N SER A 29 21.58 -8.36 6.77
CA SER A 29 20.22 -8.68 7.24
C SER A 29 19.89 -8.35 8.71
N ARG A 30 19.91 -7.07 9.09
CA ARG A 30 19.26 -6.62 10.35
C ARG A 30 17.73 -6.75 10.33
N ALA A 31 17.13 -6.90 9.16
CA ALA A 31 15.68 -6.98 8.99
C ALA A 31 15.09 -8.26 9.60
N TYR A 32 15.81 -9.39 9.54
CA TYR A 32 15.38 -10.64 10.16
C TYR A 32 15.40 -10.58 11.69
N ALA A 33 16.49 -10.09 12.28
CA ALA A 33 16.60 -9.97 13.73
C ALA A 33 15.46 -9.11 14.30
N ALA A 34 15.03 -8.07 13.59
CA ALA A 34 13.90 -7.23 13.98
C ALA A 34 12.51 -7.91 13.88
N LEU A 35 12.36 -8.99 13.11
CA LEU A 35 11.12 -9.79 13.06
C LEU A 35 10.96 -10.68 14.30
N PHE A 36 12.07 -11.07 14.94
CA PHE A 36 12.10 -12.04 16.05
C PHE A 36 12.68 -11.47 17.36
N GLU A 37 13.13 -10.21 17.38
CA GLU A 37 13.50 -9.52 18.62
C GLU A 37 12.27 -9.44 19.54
N GLN A 38 12.35 -10.06 20.72
CA GLN A 38 11.28 -10.12 21.73
C GLN A 38 10.79 -8.74 22.24
N LYS A 39 11.35 -7.62 21.76
CA LYS A 39 11.01 -6.25 22.15
C LYS A 39 10.78 -5.32 20.94
N ILE A 40 10.02 -5.75 19.93
CA ILE A 40 9.57 -4.89 18.82
C ILE A 40 8.82 -3.64 19.35
N LEU A 41 8.18 -3.77 20.51
CA LEU A 41 7.55 -2.68 21.24
C LEU A 41 8.29 -2.45 22.55
N GLN A 42 9.03 -1.35 22.64
CA GLN A 42 9.51 -0.86 23.93
C GLN A 42 8.31 -0.33 24.74
N SER A 43 8.29 -0.61 26.04
CA SER A 43 7.26 -0.05 26.93
C SER A 43 7.22 1.47 26.79
N PRO A 44 6.03 2.09 26.71
CA PRO A 44 5.89 3.53 26.60
C PRO A 44 6.65 4.22 27.73
N ASN A 45 7.33 5.32 27.42
CA ASN A 45 7.83 6.23 28.46
C ASN A 45 6.62 6.95 29.09
N TRP A 46 6.08 6.31 30.13
CA TRP A 46 4.93 6.76 30.91
C TRP A 46 5.36 7.79 31.93
N ASP A 47 4.68 8.93 31.95
CA ASP A 47 4.81 9.93 32.99
C ASP A 47 3.72 9.69 34.06
N PRO A 48 4.08 9.16 35.25
CA PRO A 48 3.10 8.84 36.29
C PRO A 48 2.45 10.09 36.90
N GLN A 49 3.11 11.25 36.85
CA GLN A 49 2.55 12.50 37.39
C GLN A 49 1.54 13.11 36.43
N ALA A 50 1.87 13.16 35.14
CA ALA A 50 0.98 13.70 34.12
C ALA A 50 -0.01 12.67 33.55
N LYS A 51 0.03 11.42 34.05
CA LYS A 51 -0.76 10.26 33.58
C LYS A 51 -0.83 10.17 32.06
N ARG A 52 0.29 10.38 31.39
CA ARG A 52 0.36 10.43 29.93
C ARG A 52 1.60 9.75 29.38
N VAL A 53 1.46 9.22 28.18
CA VAL A 53 2.59 8.77 27.38
C VAL A 53 3.21 9.97 26.68
N ARG A 54 4.51 10.20 26.87
CA ARG A 54 5.18 11.39 26.31
C ARG A 54 5.38 11.33 24.79
N PHE A 55 5.66 10.14 24.26
CA PHE A 55 5.92 9.90 22.84
C PHE A 55 5.27 8.60 22.39
N ARG A 56 4.91 8.53 21.10
CA ARG A 56 4.46 7.28 20.48
C ARG A 56 5.50 6.16 20.74
N ILE A 57 5.02 4.98 21.15
CA ILE A 57 5.85 3.82 21.53
C ILE A 57 6.89 3.44 20.47
N ASP A 58 6.54 3.53 19.19
CA ASP A 58 7.42 3.22 18.06
C ASP A 58 8.02 4.48 17.39
N GLY A 59 7.79 5.66 17.98
CA GLY A 59 8.20 6.94 17.40
C GLY A 59 9.71 7.03 17.24
N ARG A 60 10.48 6.59 18.24
CA ARG A 60 11.94 6.58 18.18
C ARG A 60 12.46 5.62 17.10
N ALA A 61 11.94 4.40 17.04
CA ALA A 61 12.35 3.41 16.04
C ALA A 61 12.04 3.88 14.61
N LYS A 62 10.91 4.56 14.41
CA LYS A 62 10.54 5.17 13.12
C LYS A 62 11.51 6.26 12.67
N VAL A 63 11.87 7.21 13.54
CA VAL A 63 12.77 8.32 13.15
C VAL A 63 14.23 7.90 13.00
N MET A 64 14.61 6.80 13.66
CA MET A 64 15.98 6.25 13.58
C MET A 64 16.14 5.21 12.44
N GLY A 65 15.10 4.93 11.66
CA GLY A 65 15.14 3.89 10.62
C GLY A 65 15.30 2.46 11.15
N GLN A 66 14.95 2.24 12.41
CA GLN A 66 15.06 0.92 13.07
C GLN A 66 13.77 0.09 12.93
N LYS A 67 12.64 0.74 12.62
CA LYS A 67 11.38 0.04 12.37
C LYS A 67 11.43 -0.61 10.99
N VAL A 68 11.20 -1.92 10.95
CA VAL A 68 11.16 -2.73 9.73
C VAL A 68 9.72 -2.78 9.20
N PHE A 69 9.60 -2.59 7.88
CA PHE A 69 8.35 -2.74 7.13
C PHE A 69 8.47 -3.91 6.14
N ALA A 70 7.34 -4.37 5.59
CA ALA A 70 7.30 -5.53 4.69
C ALA A 70 8.27 -5.44 3.49
N ARG A 71 8.52 -4.22 2.98
CA ARG A 71 9.46 -3.98 1.86
C ARG A 71 10.93 -4.12 2.25
N ASP A 72 11.24 -3.95 3.53
CA ASP A 72 12.62 -4.03 4.04
C ASP A 72 13.08 -5.48 4.17
N ILE A 73 12.13 -6.43 4.26
CA ILE A 73 12.39 -7.86 4.35
C ILE A 73 12.70 -8.40 2.95
N ARG A 74 13.81 -9.11 2.84
CA ARG A 74 14.27 -9.82 1.65
C ARG A 74 14.21 -11.32 1.85
N ALA A 75 14.21 -12.06 0.74
CA ALA A 75 14.26 -13.52 0.78
C ALA A 75 15.49 -14.02 1.57
N VAL A 76 16.64 -13.37 1.39
CA VAL A 76 17.90 -13.66 2.10
C VAL A 76 17.85 -13.37 3.60
N ASP A 77 16.90 -12.56 4.05
CA ASP A 77 16.72 -12.32 5.47
C ASP A 77 16.04 -13.52 6.14
N MET A 78 15.39 -14.44 5.42
CA MET A 78 14.60 -15.52 6.02
C MET A 78 15.33 -16.89 5.92
N PRO A 79 15.86 -17.47 7.02
CA PRO A 79 16.74 -18.65 6.99
C PRO A 79 16.14 -19.92 6.40
N HIS A 80 14.82 -20.11 6.54
CA HIS A 80 14.11 -21.28 6.01
C HIS A 80 13.36 -20.99 4.72
N TRP A 81 13.60 -19.82 4.12
CA TRP A 81 12.99 -19.41 2.87
C TRP A 81 13.95 -19.65 1.70
N PRO A 82 13.44 -19.88 0.47
CA PRO A 82 14.27 -19.83 -0.72
C PRO A 82 15.08 -18.54 -0.78
N GLN A 83 16.40 -18.65 -0.98
CA GLN A 83 17.31 -17.49 -0.99
C GLN A 83 17.22 -16.66 -2.29
N LYS A 84 16.42 -17.11 -3.26
CA LYS A 84 16.12 -16.40 -4.51
C LYS A 84 14.89 -15.54 -4.30
N GLN A 85 14.92 -14.30 -4.80
CA GLN A 85 13.81 -13.37 -4.68
C GLN A 85 13.20 -13.07 -6.04
N ALA A 86 11.89 -13.27 -6.16
CA ALA A 86 11.13 -12.79 -7.31
C ALA A 86 10.65 -11.35 -7.09
N HIS A 87 10.37 -10.68 -8.19
CA HIS A 87 9.90 -9.30 -8.26
C HIS A 87 8.66 -9.25 -9.13
N ALA A 88 7.60 -8.61 -8.63
CA ALA A 88 6.34 -8.55 -9.34
C ALA A 88 5.78 -7.14 -9.42
N PHE A 89 5.08 -6.83 -10.50
CA PHE A 89 4.22 -5.66 -10.62
C PHE A 89 2.88 -6.03 -11.24
N ILE A 90 1.88 -5.20 -10.97
CA ILE A 90 0.49 -5.42 -11.39
C ILE A 90 0.18 -4.46 -12.54
N LEU A 91 -0.38 -4.99 -13.63
CA LEU A 91 -1.00 -4.19 -14.68
C LEU A 91 -2.42 -3.84 -14.28
N ARG A 92 -2.79 -2.58 -14.51
CA ARG A 92 -4.06 -2.01 -14.11
C ARG A 92 -4.70 -1.27 -15.27
N VAL A 93 -6.01 -1.39 -15.41
CA VAL A 93 -6.76 -0.68 -16.46
C VAL A 93 -6.73 0.83 -16.22
N THR A 94 -6.69 1.60 -17.30
CA THR A 94 -6.78 3.07 -17.31
C THR A 94 -8.17 3.57 -17.74
N LYS A 95 -9.05 2.67 -18.19
CA LYS A 95 -10.43 2.95 -18.62
C LYS A 95 -11.38 1.99 -17.91
N ALA A 96 -12.61 2.43 -17.64
CA ALA A 96 -13.66 1.66 -16.97
C ALA A 96 -15.01 1.72 -17.70
N ASP A 97 -14.99 2.12 -18.97
CA ASP A 97 -16.15 2.31 -19.85
C ASP A 97 -16.10 1.40 -21.10
N ARG A 98 -15.16 0.45 -21.14
CA ARG A 98 -14.86 -0.41 -22.29
C ARG A 98 -14.60 -1.84 -21.83
N LEU A 99 -14.86 -2.81 -22.69
CA LEU A 99 -14.43 -4.20 -22.47
C LEU A 99 -12.91 -4.28 -22.36
N PHE A 100 -12.41 -5.01 -21.37
CA PHE A 100 -11.00 -5.41 -21.30
C PHE A 100 -10.80 -6.64 -22.18
N GLU A 101 -9.89 -6.58 -23.16
CA GLU A 101 -9.65 -7.67 -24.11
C GLU A 101 -8.35 -8.43 -23.86
N GLY A 102 -7.48 -7.91 -22.99
CA GLY A 102 -6.21 -8.55 -22.64
C GLY A 102 -5.06 -7.56 -22.52
N VAL A 103 -3.85 -8.10 -22.43
CA VAL A 103 -2.61 -7.34 -22.32
C VAL A 103 -1.74 -7.55 -23.55
N ASP A 104 -1.10 -6.48 -24.02
CA ASP A 104 -0.05 -6.54 -25.04
C ASP A 104 1.32 -6.28 -24.40
N LEU A 105 2.22 -7.27 -24.51
CA LEU A 105 3.57 -7.17 -23.98
C LEU A 105 4.64 -7.05 -25.08
N SER A 106 4.24 -6.81 -26.34
CA SER A 106 5.16 -6.67 -27.48
C SER A 106 6.21 -5.57 -27.28
N LEU A 107 5.87 -4.49 -26.56
CA LEU A 107 6.79 -3.38 -26.24
C LEU A 107 8.03 -3.81 -25.42
N LEU A 108 7.96 -4.96 -24.76
CA LEU A 108 9.08 -5.53 -24.00
C LEU A 108 10.16 -6.14 -24.92
N GLY A 109 9.79 -6.58 -26.13
CA GLY A 109 10.64 -7.46 -26.94
C GLY A 109 10.91 -8.80 -26.25
N ASP A 110 11.87 -9.58 -26.76
CA ASP A 110 12.16 -10.91 -26.23
C ASP A 110 12.95 -10.86 -24.91
N ASP A 111 13.84 -9.88 -24.75
CA ASP A 111 14.74 -9.79 -23.60
C ASP A 111 14.06 -9.41 -22.28
N LEU A 112 12.92 -8.71 -22.36
CA LEU A 112 12.24 -8.17 -21.18
C LEU A 112 10.93 -8.88 -20.84
N GLN A 113 10.61 -10.01 -21.47
CA GLN A 113 9.42 -10.79 -21.11
C GLN A 113 9.48 -11.28 -19.65
N PRO A 114 8.32 -11.35 -18.97
CA PRO A 114 8.25 -11.90 -17.62
C PRO A 114 8.54 -13.41 -17.60
N ASP A 115 9.09 -13.89 -16.50
CA ASP A 115 9.25 -15.34 -16.27
C ASP A 115 7.89 -16.02 -16.08
N ARG A 116 6.93 -15.28 -15.51
CA ARG A 116 5.55 -15.72 -15.35
C ARG A 116 4.59 -14.55 -15.49
N LEU A 117 3.65 -14.69 -16.40
CA LEU A 117 2.44 -13.86 -16.47
C LEU A 117 1.34 -14.60 -15.72
N VAL A 118 0.66 -13.90 -14.81
CA VAL A 118 -0.52 -14.40 -14.10
C VAL A 118 -1.72 -13.57 -14.52
N THR A 119 -2.74 -14.23 -15.06
CA THR A 119 -4.01 -13.62 -15.48
C THR A 119 -5.19 -14.14 -14.66
N ALA A 120 -6.40 -13.62 -14.92
CA ALA A 120 -7.61 -14.13 -14.28
C ALA A 120 -7.86 -15.62 -14.56
N GLU A 121 -7.50 -16.09 -15.75
CA GLU A 121 -7.62 -17.49 -16.16
C GLU A 121 -6.70 -18.40 -15.32
N ASP A 122 -5.49 -17.94 -14.99
CA ASP A 122 -4.60 -18.66 -14.08
C ASP A 122 -5.20 -18.77 -12.68
N LEU A 123 -5.79 -17.69 -12.16
CA LEU A 123 -6.43 -17.69 -10.84
C LEU A 123 -7.63 -18.64 -10.80
N ALA A 124 -8.46 -18.62 -11.85
CA ALA A 124 -9.61 -19.51 -11.97
C ALA A 124 -9.19 -20.99 -12.05
N ARG A 125 -8.16 -21.31 -12.85
CA ARG A 125 -7.58 -22.66 -12.93
C ARG A 125 -7.10 -23.15 -11.57
N ASP A 126 -6.47 -22.27 -10.79
CA ASP A 126 -5.85 -22.62 -9.52
C ASP A 126 -6.85 -22.50 -8.33
N GLY A 127 -8.12 -22.18 -8.60
CA GLY A 127 -9.17 -22.06 -7.58
C GLY A 127 -8.98 -20.88 -6.62
N LEU A 128 -8.24 -19.85 -7.04
CA LEU A 128 -7.96 -18.66 -6.24
C LEU A 128 -9.04 -17.61 -6.43
N ALA A 129 -9.78 -17.34 -5.36
CA ALA A 129 -10.80 -16.30 -5.33
C ALA A 129 -10.65 -15.44 -4.07
N PHE A 130 -11.19 -14.22 -4.15
CA PHE A 130 -11.34 -13.41 -2.96
C PHE A 130 -12.45 -13.97 -2.04
N PRO A 131 -12.36 -13.70 -0.72
CA PRO A 131 -13.54 -13.75 0.12
C PRO A 131 -14.64 -12.84 -0.46
N ALA A 132 -15.90 -13.29 -0.42
CA ALA A 132 -17.04 -12.63 -1.07
C ALA A 132 -17.14 -11.11 -0.81
N PHE A 133 -16.68 -10.65 0.36
CA PHE A 133 -16.65 -9.25 0.73
C PHE A 133 -15.79 -8.35 -0.20
N TYR A 134 -14.72 -8.86 -0.79
CA TYR A 134 -13.81 -8.07 -1.65
C TYR A 134 -14.21 -8.04 -3.13
N GLY A 135 -15.31 -8.71 -3.48
CA GLY A 135 -15.80 -8.84 -4.85
C GLY A 135 -15.28 -10.09 -5.55
N ASP A 136 -15.73 -10.30 -6.78
CA ASP A 136 -15.57 -11.58 -7.49
C ASP A 136 -14.28 -11.66 -8.32
N ASP A 137 -13.88 -10.56 -8.95
CA ASP A 137 -12.77 -10.53 -9.92
C ASP A 137 -11.48 -10.00 -9.28
N MET A 138 -10.63 -10.91 -8.78
CA MET A 138 -9.32 -10.57 -8.23
C MET A 138 -8.37 -9.98 -9.28
N LEU A 139 -8.38 -10.57 -10.47
CA LEU A 139 -7.92 -9.94 -11.71
C LEU A 139 -9.12 -9.93 -12.65
N LEU A 140 -9.33 -8.82 -13.34
CA LEU A 140 -10.42 -8.69 -14.30
C LEU A 140 -10.16 -9.64 -15.49
N PRO A 141 -11.06 -10.60 -15.76
CA PRO A 141 -10.92 -11.49 -16.91
C PRO A 141 -11.22 -10.76 -18.23
N SER A 142 -10.64 -11.28 -19.31
CA SER A 142 -10.93 -10.76 -20.66
C SER A 142 -12.41 -10.92 -21.00
N GLY A 143 -12.97 -9.96 -21.73
CA GLY A 143 -14.38 -9.88 -22.10
C GLY A 143 -15.29 -9.24 -21.05
N LYS A 144 -14.75 -8.74 -19.92
CA LYS A 144 -15.53 -7.99 -18.93
C LYS A 144 -15.23 -6.49 -18.97
N THR A 145 -16.22 -5.68 -18.62
CA THR A 145 -16.05 -4.24 -18.37
C THR A 145 -15.45 -4.03 -16.97
N PRO A 146 -14.38 -3.22 -16.83
CA PRO A 146 -13.82 -2.93 -15.53
C PRO A 146 -14.80 -2.25 -14.59
N ALA A 147 -14.73 -2.65 -13.34
CA ALA A 147 -15.55 -2.14 -12.25
C ALA A 147 -15.21 -0.70 -11.85
N TYR A 148 -13.94 -0.32 -11.98
CA TYR A 148 -13.39 0.97 -11.57
C TYR A 148 -12.05 1.21 -12.26
N LEU A 149 -11.63 2.48 -12.32
CA LEU A 149 -10.32 2.86 -12.82
C LEU A 149 -9.22 2.24 -11.95
N GLY A 150 -8.24 1.62 -12.58
CA GLY A 150 -7.14 0.97 -11.89
C GLY A 150 -7.42 -0.46 -11.41
N GLN A 151 -8.53 -1.09 -11.80
CA GLN A 151 -8.73 -2.52 -11.54
C GLN A 151 -7.56 -3.34 -12.11
N ALA A 152 -7.09 -4.32 -11.34
CA ALA A 152 -5.97 -5.17 -11.73
C ALA A 152 -6.41 -6.18 -12.80
N VAL A 153 -5.53 -6.45 -13.78
CA VAL A 153 -5.80 -7.39 -14.88
C VAL A 153 -4.76 -8.50 -15.01
N ALA A 154 -3.51 -8.23 -14.61
CA ALA A 154 -2.43 -9.19 -14.69
C ALA A 154 -1.33 -8.88 -13.69
N ILE A 155 -0.55 -9.90 -13.34
CA ILE A 155 0.66 -9.79 -12.52
C ILE A 155 1.82 -10.33 -13.34
N LEU A 156 2.87 -9.52 -13.51
CA LEU A 156 4.09 -9.94 -14.18
C LEU A 156 5.14 -10.22 -13.12
N ILE A 157 5.72 -11.42 -13.15
CA ILE A 157 6.71 -11.90 -12.19
C ILE A 157 8.04 -12.12 -12.91
N TYR A 158 9.11 -11.65 -12.27
CA TYR A 158 10.48 -11.73 -12.74
C TYR A 158 11.38 -12.28 -11.63
N HIS A 159 12.28 -13.19 -11.97
CA HIS A 159 13.34 -13.67 -11.08
C HIS A 159 14.57 -12.75 -11.08
N ASP A 160 14.71 -11.87 -12.08
CA ASP A 160 15.79 -10.90 -12.19
C ASP A 160 15.29 -9.46 -11.93
N PHE A 161 15.99 -8.74 -11.06
CA PHE A 161 15.61 -7.39 -10.65
C PHE A 161 15.82 -6.35 -11.75
N ALA A 162 16.90 -6.47 -12.53
CA ALA A 162 17.22 -5.50 -13.56
C ALA A 162 16.16 -5.57 -14.68
N ARG A 163 15.84 -6.78 -15.14
CA ARG A 163 14.78 -7.04 -16.12
C ARG A 163 13.42 -6.58 -15.61
N PHE A 164 13.06 -6.90 -14.36
CA PHE A 164 11.85 -6.37 -13.71
C PHE A 164 11.77 -4.84 -13.80
N ARG A 165 12.87 -4.15 -13.47
CA ARG A 165 12.93 -2.69 -13.45
C ARG A 165 12.77 -2.12 -14.86
N PHE A 166 13.54 -2.61 -15.82
CA PHE A 166 13.48 -2.14 -17.21
C PHE A 166 12.14 -2.45 -17.87
N ALA A 167 11.59 -3.64 -17.66
CA ALA A 167 10.27 -4.00 -18.17
C ALA A 167 9.18 -3.10 -17.60
N LYS A 168 9.20 -2.85 -16.29
CA LYS A 168 8.26 -1.93 -15.64
C LYS A 168 8.36 -0.53 -16.22
N ASP A 169 9.57 0.01 -16.35
CA ASP A 169 9.78 1.36 -16.88
C ASP A 169 9.40 1.45 -18.36
N ARG A 170 9.54 0.36 -19.14
CA ARG A 170 9.13 0.27 -20.55
C ARG A 170 7.61 0.34 -20.72
N LEU A 171 6.85 -0.39 -19.90
CA LEU A 171 5.38 -0.43 -19.96
C LEU A 171 4.71 0.75 -19.28
N LYS A 172 5.41 1.44 -18.36
CA LYS A 172 4.84 2.52 -17.57
C LYS A 172 4.27 3.61 -18.48
N PHE A 173 2.99 3.93 -18.27
CA PHE A 173 2.26 4.96 -19.01
C PHE A 173 2.10 4.71 -20.52
N ARG A 174 2.23 3.45 -20.97
CA ARG A 174 1.94 3.05 -22.35
C ARG A 174 0.49 2.62 -22.46
N GLU A 175 -0.29 3.33 -23.26
CA GLU A 175 -1.72 3.07 -23.45
C GLU A 175 -1.96 1.75 -24.18
N GLU A 176 -1.00 1.33 -25.00
CA GLU A 176 -1.06 0.13 -25.85
C GLU A 176 -0.91 -1.18 -25.06
N THR A 177 -0.45 -1.10 -23.79
CA THR A 177 -0.24 -2.28 -22.93
C THR A 177 -1.55 -2.98 -22.61
N ILE A 178 -2.65 -2.23 -22.50
CA ILE A 178 -3.97 -2.76 -22.17
C ILE A 178 -4.86 -2.67 -23.41
N LYS A 179 -5.35 -3.81 -23.87
CA LYS A 179 -6.27 -3.88 -25.00
C LYS A 179 -7.70 -3.64 -24.54
N TYR A 180 -8.38 -2.75 -25.25
CA TYR A 180 -9.76 -2.38 -25.00
C TYR A 180 -10.61 -2.63 -26.23
N GLY A 181 -11.78 -3.22 -26.00
CA GLY A 181 -12.77 -3.48 -27.01
C GLY A 181 -13.86 -2.41 -27.09
N ALA A 182 -15.08 -2.88 -27.36
CA ALA A 182 -16.27 -2.04 -27.46
C ALA A 182 -16.48 -1.17 -26.21
N VAL A 183 -17.01 0.03 -26.44
CA VAL A 183 -17.47 0.92 -25.38
C VAL A 183 -18.77 0.36 -24.82
N THR A 184 -18.78 0.01 -23.54
CA THR A 184 -19.94 -0.53 -22.81
C THR A 184 -20.57 0.48 -21.88
N GLY A 185 -19.88 1.59 -21.62
CA GLY A 185 -20.19 2.49 -20.51
C GLY A 185 -19.70 1.94 -19.16
N PRO A 186 -19.75 2.75 -18.10
CA PRO A 186 -19.41 2.32 -16.75
C PRO A 186 -20.38 1.25 -16.22
N LEU A 187 -19.87 0.33 -15.40
CA LEU A 187 -20.74 -0.65 -14.75
C LEU A 187 -21.68 0.04 -13.74
N GLU A 188 -22.98 -0.10 -13.97
CA GLU A 188 -24.01 0.36 -13.04
C GLU A 188 -24.12 -0.62 -11.87
N ARG A 189 -24.01 -0.11 -10.64
CA ARG A 189 -24.09 -0.89 -9.41
C ARG A 189 -24.62 -0.04 -8.27
N ASP A 190 -25.21 -0.69 -7.29
CA ASP A 190 -25.52 -0.02 -6.03
C ASP A 190 -24.23 0.47 -5.36
N PRO A 191 -24.22 1.70 -4.83
CA PRO A 191 -23.05 2.22 -4.13
C PRO A 191 -22.74 1.33 -2.93
N TRP A 192 -21.48 0.85 -2.86
CA TRP A 192 -20.99 -0.02 -1.78
C TRP A 192 -21.16 0.60 -0.38
N GLY A 193 -21.19 1.91 -0.30
CA GLY A 193 -21.58 2.68 0.88
C GLY A 193 -21.67 4.16 0.52
N SER A 194 -22.59 4.89 1.15
CA SER A 194 -22.65 6.35 1.04
C SER A 194 -22.06 6.97 2.30
N PHE A 195 -20.89 7.61 2.17
CA PHE A 195 -20.29 8.36 3.25
C PHE A 195 -20.42 9.85 2.97
N ARG A 196 -21.15 10.56 3.82
CA ARG A 196 -21.22 12.02 3.82
C ARG A 196 -20.54 12.53 5.09
N TYR A 197 -19.37 13.13 4.93
CA TYR A 197 -18.70 13.83 6.02
C TYR A 197 -18.83 15.33 5.79
N VAL A 198 -19.48 16.02 6.72
CA VAL A 198 -19.43 17.48 6.80
C VAL A 198 -18.45 17.84 7.89
N ARG A 199 -17.35 18.52 7.55
CA ARG A 199 -16.48 19.12 8.56
C ARG A 199 -17.12 20.43 9.02
N VAL A 200 -17.70 20.42 10.22
CA VAL A 200 -18.19 21.64 10.85
C VAL A 200 -17.02 22.31 11.58
N GLY A 201 -16.56 23.44 11.07
CA GLY A 201 -15.56 24.27 11.74
C GLY A 201 -16.18 24.99 12.94
N GLY A 202 -15.78 24.63 14.16
CA GLY A 202 -16.13 25.40 15.35
C GLY A 202 -15.47 26.79 15.36
N ARG A 203 -15.96 27.71 16.21
CA ARG A 203 -15.51 29.12 16.33
C ARG A 203 -14.01 29.30 16.64
N THR A 204 -13.29 28.22 16.94
CA THR A 204 -11.86 28.18 17.31
C THR A 204 -11.01 27.35 16.34
N ALA A 205 -11.34 27.35 15.04
CA ALA A 205 -10.57 26.62 14.01
C ALA A 205 -9.07 27.03 13.92
N VAL A 206 -8.68 28.16 14.51
CA VAL A 206 -7.31 28.66 14.54
C VAL A 206 -6.80 28.80 15.99
N ARG A 207 -6.78 27.70 16.75
CA ARG A 207 -5.97 27.65 17.97
C ARG A 207 -5.19 26.32 18.04
N ARG A 208 -3.89 26.46 18.28
CA ARG A 208 -2.80 25.46 18.24
C ARG A 208 -3.23 24.00 18.32
N ARG A 209 -2.83 23.23 17.30
CA ARG A 209 -2.96 21.77 17.18
C ARG A 209 -2.48 21.04 18.44
N PRO A 210 -3.31 20.18 19.04
CA PRO A 210 -2.81 18.91 19.55
C PRO A 210 -2.54 18.00 18.35
N LEU A 211 -1.40 17.32 18.34
CA LEU A 211 -1.06 16.29 17.34
C LEU A 211 -2.10 15.17 17.38
N LEU A 212 -3.00 15.12 16.40
CA LEU A 212 -3.90 13.98 16.23
C LEU A 212 -3.06 12.77 15.78
N GLN A 213 -3.09 11.71 16.57
CA GLN A 213 -2.70 10.37 16.10
C GLN A 213 -3.86 9.84 15.24
N PRO A 214 -3.59 9.15 14.11
CA PRO A 214 -4.63 8.49 13.35
C PRO A 214 -4.90 7.13 14.01
N GLU A 215 -5.71 7.12 15.05
CA GLU A 215 -6.36 5.90 15.55
C GLU A 215 -7.84 6.05 15.17
N GLY A 216 -8.32 5.16 14.31
CA GLY A 216 -9.74 5.07 13.97
C GLY A 216 -10.52 4.59 15.18
N HIS A 217 -11.11 5.51 15.94
CA HIS A 217 -12.26 5.21 16.77
C HIS A 217 -13.49 5.73 16.06
N ALA A 218 -14.24 4.79 15.49
CA ALA A 218 -15.64 5.00 15.20
C ALA A 218 -16.36 5.03 16.56
N ASP A 219 -16.71 6.22 17.05
CA ASP A 219 -17.73 6.34 18.07
C ASP A 219 -19.05 5.90 17.45
N LEU A 220 -19.44 4.65 17.73
CA LEU A 220 -20.81 4.19 17.50
C LEU A 220 -21.71 4.91 18.50
N PRO A 221 -22.74 5.66 18.05
CA PRO A 221 -23.71 6.23 18.97
C PRO A 221 -24.44 5.10 19.70
N GLY A 222 -24.62 5.30 21.01
CA GLY A 222 -25.24 4.35 21.91
C GLY A 222 -26.58 3.83 21.39
N VAL A 223 -26.77 2.53 21.54
CA VAL A 223 -28.05 1.86 21.35
C VAL A 223 -29.00 2.38 22.42
N ASP A 224 -29.85 3.35 22.07
CA ASP A 224 -31.01 3.67 22.87
C ASP A 224 -32.00 2.50 22.76
N GLU A 225 -32.16 1.83 23.89
CA GLU A 225 -33.11 0.77 24.17
C GLU A 225 -34.54 1.28 23.88
N LYS A 226 -35.15 0.81 22.78
CA LYS A 226 -36.58 1.00 22.51
C LYS A 226 -37.33 -0.31 22.68
N THR A 227 -38.05 -0.35 23.80
CA THR A 227 -39.26 -1.10 24.19
C THR A 227 -39.94 -1.95 23.09
N PRO A 228 -40.35 -3.20 23.40
CA PRO A 228 -40.96 -4.10 22.43
C PRO A 228 -42.40 -3.68 22.08
N ALA A 229 -42.70 -3.61 20.77
CA ALA A 229 -44.05 -3.46 20.29
C ALA A 229 -44.80 -4.80 20.38
N GLY A 230 -45.85 -4.81 21.20
CA GLY A 230 -46.74 -5.95 21.42
C GLY A 230 -47.61 -6.28 20.21
N VAL A 231 -48.03 -7.54 20.22
CA VAL A 231 -48.92 -8.24 19.28
C VAL A 231 -50.36 -7.69 19.35
N ALA A 232 -50.95 -7.43 18.18
CA ALA A 232 -52.39 -7.56 17.87
C ALA A 232 -52.46 -7.56 16.32
N GLY A 233 -53.01 -8.53 15.59
CA GLY A 233 -54.22 -9.30 15.82
C GLY A 233 -55.15 -8.99 14.64
N ARG A 234 -55.31 -9.96 13.72
CA ARG A 234 -56.15 -9.86 12.51
C ARG A 234 -57.62 -9.57 12.83
N ALA A 235 -58.26 -8.80 11.95
CA ALA A 235 -59.56 -9.11 11.35
C ALA A 235 -59.56 -8.51 9.93
#